data_AF-A0A8H6UR49-F1
#
_entry.id   AF-A0A8H6UR49-F1
#
_cell.length_a   1.000
_cell.length_b   1.000
_cell.length_c   1.000
_cell.angle_alpha   90.00
_cell.angle_beta   90.00
_cell.angle_gamma   90.00
#
_symmetry.space_group_name_H-M   'P 1'
#
loop_
_entity.id
_entity.type
_entity.pdbx_description
1 polymer ?
#
loop_
_entity_poly.entity_id
_entity_poly.type
_entity_poly.pdbx_seq_one_letter_code
_entity_poly.pdbx_strand_id
1 'polypeptide(L)'
;MCLKLLYHFWLFFVPAIAQSTIGSIFQIRADTDFEGGCKSQLSLLDTWLSECKALVKAALQVFDDASSQSNPQYDIAMRYLTSYFSVTSNSEPGFTLVKSNLEAVSNFLQGLSTIPGGTPRLWCNDKWLIKLKRTDAAFNGDSSKKLTTIKQDGSLAYVEIQDVGVYEHYLWDIQADGLKVSNGFVPYWSEDEKEYIFDSDYNGKTFCTVAPGVNLGATQEQTTRRIVTLCPDSFKNS
;
A
#
# COMPACT_ATOMS: atom_id res chain seq x y z
N MET A 1 68.32 -10.80 -15.88
CA MET A 1 67.19 -11.53 -15.26
C MET A 1 66.34 -10.50 -14.53
N CYS A 2 65.24 -10.04 -15.12
CA CYS A 2 63.86 -10.47 -14.81
C CYS A 2 63.57 -10.38 -13.30
N LEU A 3 62.66 -9.53 -12.82
CA LEU A 3 61.23 -9.67 -13.09
C LEU A 3 60.49 -8.34 -12.87
N LYS A 4 59.66 -7.94 -13.84
CA LYS A 4 58.63 -6.90 -13.71
C LYS A 4 57.59 -7.37 -12.69
N LEU A 5 57.39 -6.64 -11.59
CA LEU A 5 56.17 -6.76 -10.78
C LEU A 5 55.12 -5.81 -11.34
N LEU A 6 54.25 -6.34 -12.21
CA LEU A 6 53.01 -5.70 -12.62
C LEU A 6 52.07 -5.67 -11.41
N TYR A 7 51.86 -4.49 -10.83
CA TYR A 7 50.76 -4.23 -9.92
C TYR A 7 49.44 -4.40 -10.70
N HIS A 8 48.80 -5.55 -10.54
CA HIS A 8 47.40 -5.76 -10.93
C HIS A 8 46.52 -5.02 -9.93
N PHE A 9 46.24 -3.75 -10.21
CA PHE A 9 45.16 -3.01 -9.59
C PHE A 9 43.84 -3.57 -10.15
N TRP A 10 43.37 -4.68 -9.58
CA TRP A 10 42.00 -5.14 -9.80
C TRP A 10 41.07 -4.09 -9.19
N LEU A 11 40.58 -3.18 -10.03
CA LEU A 11 39.38 -2.41 -9.79
C LEU A 11 38.25 -3.41 -9.57
N PHE A 12 37.96 -3.75 -8.31
CA PHE A 12 36.67 -4.28 -7.94
C PHE A 12 35.66 -3.15 -8.18
N PHE A 13 35.14 -3.08 -9.40
CA PHE A 13 33.81 -2.52 -9.64
C PHE A 13 32.85 -3.41 -8.86
N VAL A 14 32.68 -3.14 -7.57
CA VAL A 14 31.47 -3.56 -6.87
C VAL A 14 30.38 -2.78 -7.59
N PRO A 15 29.46 -3.43 -8.34
CA PRO A 15 28.33 -2.71 -8.88
C PRO A 15 27.66 -2.06 -7.68
N ALA A 16 27.59 -0.72 -7.67
CA ALA A 16 26.78 -0.02 -6.71
C ALA A 16 25.38 -0.60 -6.88
N ILE A 17 24.94 -1.40 -5.91
CA ILE A 17 23.57 -1.89 -5.88
C ILE A 17 22.75 -0.61 -5.78
N ALA A 18 22.13 -0.22 -6.89
CA ALA A 18 21.32 0.97 -6.93
C ALA A 18 20.28 0.81 -5.83
N GLN A 19 20.37 1.65 -4.79
CA GLN A 19 19.40 1.60 -3.71
C GLN A 19 18.04 1.91 -4.33
N SER A 20 17.07 1.03 -4.11
CA SER A 20 15.69 1.29 -4.55
C SER A 20 15.21 2.62 -3.97
N THR A 21 14.65 3.47 -4.82
CA THR A 21 13.95 4.70 -4.43
C THR A 21 12.47 4.39 -4.26
N ILE A 22 11.72 5.28 -3.62
CA ILE A 22 10.27 5.10 -3.45
C ILE A 22 9.57 4.97 -4.81
N GLY A 23 9.98 5.75 -5.81
CA GLY A 23 9.45 5.69 -7.18
C GLY A 23 9.86 4.45 -7.97
N SER A 24 10.81 3.66 -7.48
CA SER A 24 11.17 2.37 -8.10
C SER A 24 10.31 1.21 -7.61
N ILE A 25 9.72 1.32 -6.42
CA ILE A 25 8.89 0.27 -5.80
C ILE A 25 7.40 0.62 -5.77
N PHE A 26 7.06 1.89 -5.99
CA PHE A 26 5.69 2.38 -6.15
C PHE A 26 5.54 3.20 -7.44
N GLN A 27 4.36 3.12 -8.05
CA GLN A 27 3.93 4.12 -9.01
C GLN A 27 3.45 5.36 -8.24
N ILE A 28 4.05 6.52 -8.54
CA ILE A 28 3.81 7.77 -7.81
C ILE A 28 3.53 8.89 -8.81
N ARG A 29 2.55 9.74 -8.48
CA ARG A 29 2.32 11.00 -9.20
C ARG A 29 3.27 12.08 -8.65
N ALA A 30 4.46 12.13 -9.25
CA ALA A 30 5.61 12.92 -8.78
C ALA A 30 5.65 14.38 -9.31
N ASP A 31 4.77 14.73 -10.25
CA ASP A 31 4.74 15.99 -10.99
C ASP A 31 3.85 17.07 -10.35
N THR A 32 3.00 16.68 -9.40
CA THR A 32 2.03 17.56 -8.73
C THR A 32 1.80 17.16 -7.26
N ASP A 33 1.25 18.07 -6.46
CA ASP A 33 0.72 17.82 -5.10
C ASP A 33 -0.83 17.76 -5.07
N PHE A 34 -1.47 18.04 -6.22
CA PHE A 34 -2.92 17.96 -6.36
C PHE A 34 -3.38 16.51 -6.56
N GLU A 35 -4.62 16.22 -6.16
CA GLU A 35 -5.30 14.93 -6.43
C GLU A 35 -4.47 13.71 -5.99
N GLY A 36 -3.97 13.70 -4.75
CA GLY A 36 -3.13 12.61 -4.23
C GLY A 36 -1.65 12.69 -4.61
N GLY A 37 -1.24 13.64 -5.46
CA GLY A 37 0.14 13.82 -5.89
C GLY A 37 1.15 14.01 -4.75
N CYS A 38 2.41 13.63 -5.00
CA CYS A 38 3.46 13.51 -4.00
C CYS A 38 4.68 14.44 -4.24
N LYS A 39 4.61 15.38 -5.18
CA LYS A 39 5.77 16.18 -5.63
C LYS A 39 6.62 16.76 -4.49
N SER A 40 5.98 17.45 -3.55
CA SER A 40 6.64 18.08 -2.39
C SER A 40 7.14 17.09 -1.35
N GLN A 41 6.67 15.83 -1.39
CA GLN A 41 6.93 14.80 -0.39
C GLN A 41 7.99 13.77 -0.82
N LEU A 42 8.45 13.78 -2.08
CA LEU A 42 9.34 12.72 -2.60
C LEU A 42 10.60 12.50 -1.76
N SER A 43 11.28 13.58 -1.35
CA SER A 43 12.47 13.49 -0.49
C SER A 43 12.15 12.90 0.89
N LEU A 44 11.00 13.27 1.46
CA LEU A 44 10.52 12.72 2.73
C LEU A 44 10.20 11.23 2.59
N LEU A 45 9.55 10.83 1.49
CA LEU A 45 9.23 9.43 1.22
C LEU A 45 10.47 8.57 1.01
N ASP A 46 11.49 9.06 0.32
CA ASP A 46 12.77 8.35 0.19
C ASP A 46 13.49 8.21 1.55
N THR A 47 13.37 9.23 2.40
CA THR A 47 13.87 9.17 3.79
C THR A 47 13.13 8.08 4.57
N TRP A 48 11.80 8.07 4.54
CA TRP A 48 10.99 7.03 5.18
C TRP A 48 11.29 5.64 4.64
N LEU A 49 11.50 5.49 3.33
CA LEU A 49 11.91 4.21 2.75
C LEU A 49 13.25 3.74 3.32
N SER A 50 14.23 4.63 3.44
CA SER A 50 15.53 4.32 4.04
C SER A 50 15.39 3.90 5.51
N GLU A 51 14.57 4.61 6.28
CA GLU A 51 14.27 4.27 7.67
C GLU A 51 13.56 2.92 7.80
N CYS A 52 12.56 2.64 6.95
CA CYS A 52 11.88 1.35 6.91
C CYS A 52 12.85 0.20 6.57
N LYS A 53 13.78 0.41 5.64
CA LYS A 53 14.84 -0.57 5.33
C LYS A 53 15.75 -0.83 6.53
N ALA A 54 16.12 0.21 7.27
CA ALA A 54 16.93 0.07 8.48
C ALA A 54 16.17 -0.69 9.58
N LEU A 55 14.89 -0.38 9.77
CA LEU A 55 14.02 -1.04 10.75
C LEU A 55 13.83 -2.53 10.43
N VAL A 56 13.51 -2.89 9.19
CA VAL A 56 13.34 -4.30 8.82
C VAL A 56 14.66 -5.08 8.92
N LYS A 57 15.79 -4.45 8.58
CA LYS A 57 17.11 -5.05 8.74
C LYS A 57 17.42 -5.31 10.22
N ALA A 58 17.14 -4.35 11.10
CA ALA A 58 17.32 -4.52 12.53
C ALA A 58 16.39 -5.62 13.09
N ALA A 59 15.13 -5.66 12.65
CA ALA A 59 14.19 -6.71 13.03
C ALA A 59 14.64 -8.10 12.58
N LEU A 60 15.21 -8.25 11.37
CA LEU A 60 15.77 -9.50 10.89
C LEU A 60 17.02 -9.94 11.67
N GLN A 61 17.87 -8.99 12.07
CA GLN A 61 19.04 -9.27 12.92
C GLN A 61 18.64 -9.94 14.23
N VAL A 62 17.48 -9.59 14.81
CA VAL A 62 16.96 -10.23 16.02
C VAL A 62 16.83 -11.75 15.85
N PHE A 63 16.42 -12.23 14.67
CA PHE A 63 16.29 -13.67 14.43
C PHE A 63 17.65 -14.36 14.33
N ASP A 64 18.65 -13.67 13.77
CA ASP A 64 20.00 -14.21 13.71
C ASP A 64 20.64 -14.24 15.11
N ASP A 65 20.38 -13.22 15.93
CA ASP A 65 20.84 -13.18 17.32
C ASP A 65 20.15 -14.21 18.22
N ALA A 66 18.86 -14.47 17.99
CA ALA A 66 18.08 -15.50 18.67
C ALA A 66 18.34 -16.92 18.13
N SER A 67 19.16 -17.10 17.08
CA SER A 67 19.39 -18.42 16.48
C SER A 67 20.25 -19.36 17.33
N SER A 68 21.09 -18.81 18.22
CA SER A 68 21.97 -19.59 19.10
C SER A 68 22.04 -19.00 20.51
N GLN A 69 21.85 -19.84 21.53
CA GLN A 69 22.02 -19.47 22.94
C GLN A 69 23.44 -19.00 23.28
N SER A 70 24.43 -19.32 22.44
CA SER A 70 25.80 -18.83 22.61
C SER A 70 26.01 -17.39 22.14
N ASN A 71 25.04 -16.78 21.45
CA ASN A 71 25.14 -15.39 21.01
C ASN A 71 24.97 -14.47 22.24
N PRO A 72 25.89 -13.50 22.48
CA PRO A 72 25.77 -12.56 23.61
C PRO A 72 24.46 -11.75 23.64
N GLN A 73 23.80 -11.59 22.49
CA GLN A 73 22.52 -10.87 22.36
C GLN A 73 21.29 -11.77 22.44
N TYR A 74 21.45 -13.08 22.61
CA TYR A 74 20.36 -14.06 22.57
C TYR A 74 19.19 -13.69 23.49
N ASP A 75 19.45 -13.40 24.76
CA ASP A 75 18.39 -13.10 25.74
C ASP A 75 17.62 -11.82 25.40
N ILE A 76 18.31 -10.81 24.85
CA ILE A 76 17.69 -9.54 24.43
C ILE A 76 16.83 -9.78 23.19
N ALA A 77 17.36 -10.53 22.22
CA ALA A 77 16.66 -10.89 21.00
C ALA A 77 15.39 -11.70 21.30
N MET A 78 15.48 -12.72 22.17
CA MET A 78 14.32 -13.51 22.59
C MET A 78 13.28 -12.67 23.33
N ARG A 79 13.68 -11.76 24.23
CA ARG A 79 12.73 -10.84 24.90
C ARG A 79 11.99 -9.96 23.92
N TYR A 80 12.66 -9.45 22.89
CA TYR A 80 12.02 -8.68 21.83
C TYR A 80 10.99 -9.54 21.08
N LEU A 81 11.39 -10.74 20.64
CA LEU A 81 10.52 -11.66 19.91
C LEU A 81 9.30 -12.07 20.73
N THR A 82 9.47 -12.36 22.03
CA THR A 82 8.36 -12.65 22.93
C THR A 82 7.44 -11.44 23.10
N SER A 83 7.99 -10.23 23.26
CA SER A 83 7.18 -9.05 23.56
C SER A 83 6.34 -8.57 22.37
N TYR A 84 6.90 -8.62 21.16
CA TYR A 84 6.25 -8.07 19.97
C TYR A 84 5.53 -9.13 19.13
N PHE A 85 5.97 -10.39 19.20
CA PHE A 85 5.45 -11.46 18.35
C PHE A 85 4.98 -12.69 19.14
N SER A 86 5.03 -12.65 20.48
CA SER A 86 4.71 -13.80 21.34
C SER A 86 5.55 -15.04 21.05
N VAL A 87 6.74 -14.85 20.45
CA VAL A 87 7.64 -15.95 20.09
C VAL A 87 8.54 -16.29 21.28
N THR A 88 8.46 -17.52 21.79
CA THR A 88 9.10 -17.95 23.05
C THR A 88 10.33 -18.83 22.86
N SER A 89 10.50 -19.41 21.66
CA SER A 89 11.67 -20.20 21.29
C SER A 89 12.00 -19.99 19.80
N ASN A 90 13.20 -20.39 19.37
CA ASN A 90 13.55 -20.37 17.94
C ASN A 90 13.14 -21.64 17.18
N SER A 91 12.57 -22.63 17.88
CA SER A 91 12.08 -23.89 17.32
C SER A 91 10.58 -23.89 17.00
N GLU A 92 9.85 -22.86 17.44
CA GLU A 92 8.40 -22.80 17.23
C GLU A 92 8.05 -22.26 15.83
N PRO A 93 6.86 -22.61 15.29
CA PRO A 93 6.43 -22.14 13.98
C PRO A 93 6.33 -20.62 13.84
N GLY A 94 6.01 -19.92 14.93
CA GLY A 94 5.91 -18.45 14.97
C GLY A 94 7.23 -17.77 14.60
N PHE A 95 8.37 -18.34 15.00
CA PHE A 95 9.69 -17.82 14.68
C PHE A 95 9.91 -17.77 13.16
N THR A 96 9.67 -18.89 12.47
CA THR A 96 9.83 -18.97 11.00
C THR A 96 8.81 -18.08 10.28
N LEU A 97 7.55 -18.09 10.72
CA LEU A 97 6.49 -17.29 10.09
C LEU A 97 6.83 -15.80 10.12
N VAL A 98 7.18 -15.25 11.28
CA VAL A 98 7.50 -13.82 11.42
C VAL A 98 8.75 -13.47 10.63
N LYS A 99 9.81 -14.31 10.69
CA LYS A 99 11.02 -14.12 9.88
C LYS A 99 10.70 -14.04 8.40
N SER A 100 9.93 -14.99 7.86
CA SER A 100 9.57 -15.02 6.44
C SER A 100 8.76 -13.80 5.99
N ASN A 101 7.88 -13.29 6.85
CA ASN A 101 7.11 -12.07 6.55
C ASN A 101 8.03 -10.83 6.53
N LEU A 102 8.96 -10.72 7.46
CA LEU A 102 9.95 -9.63 7.48
C LEU A 102 10.91 -9.71 6.28
N GLU A 103 11.30 -10.92 5.86
CA GLU A 103 12.08 -11.14 4.64
C GLU A 103 11.31 -10.69 3.40
N ALA A 104 10.01 -11.01 3.30
CA ALA A 104 9.16 -10.54 2.22
C ALA A 104 9.06 -9.00 2.18
N VAL A 105 8.87 -8.36 3.34
CA VAL A 105 8.87 -6.89 3.47
C VAL A 105 10.23 -6.32 3.04
N SER A 106 11.33 -6.90 3.52
CA SER A 106 12.68 -6.48 3.16
C SER A 106 12.93 -6.56 1.65
N ASN A 107 12.53 -7.68 1.03
CA ASN A 107 12.64 -7.87 -0.41
C ASN A 107 11.80 -6.86 -1.19
N PHE A 108 10.60 -6.53 -0.72
CA PHE A 108 9.78 -5.49 -1.34
C PHE A 108 10.44 -4.11 -1.24
N LEU A 109 10.87 -3.71 -0.05
CA LEU A 109 11.52 -2.41 0.16
C LEU A 109 12.82 -2.27 -0.65
N GLN A 110 13.53 -3.37 -0.90
CA GLN A 110 14.73 -3.41 -1.74
C GLN A 110 14.42 -3.45 -3.25
N GLY A 111 13.15 -3.53 -3.65
CA GLY A 111 12.76 -3.63 -5.07
C GLY A 111 13.03 -4.99 -5.70
N LEU A 112 13.18 -6.04 -4.89
CA LEU A 112 13.46 -7.40 -5.34
C LEU A 112 12.19 -8.24 -5.53
N SER A 113 11.03 -7.74 -5.09
CA SER A 113 9.75 -8.45 -5.16
C SER A 113 8.94 -8.10 -6.40
N THR A 114 8.29 -9.10 -6.98
CA THR A 114 7.20 -8.91 -7.94
C THR A 114 5.86 -8.99 -7.21
N ILE A 115 5.03 -7.96 -7.36
CA ILE A 115 3.72 -7.89 -6.71
C ILE A 115 2.63 -8.32 -7.69
N PRO A 116 1.74 -9.26 -7.33
CA PRO A 116 0.57 -9.58 -8.13
C PRO A 116 -0.29 -8.33 -8.37
N GLY A 117 -0.67 -8.08 -9.63
CA GLY A 117 -1.33 -6.83 -10.04
C GLY A 117 -0.36 -5.71 -10.45
N GLY A 118 0.94 -5.97 -10.44
CA GLY A 118 1.99 -5.03 -10.85
C GLY A 118 2.47 -4.13 -9.72
N THR A 119 3.27 -3.12 -10.08
CA THR A 119 3.80 -2.14 -9.11
C THR A 119 2.65 -1.44 -8.39
N PRO A 120 2.61 -1.47 -7.04
CA PRO A 120 1.56 -0.81 -6.28
C PRO A 120 1.61 0.70 -6.48
N ARG A 121 0.46 1.37 -6.29
CA ARG A 121 0.39 2.82 -6.36
C ARG A 121 0.52 3.42 -4.97
N LEU A 122 1.22 4.56 -4.87
CA LEU A 122 1.30 5.35 -3.65
C LEU A 122 0.76 6.77 -3.89
N TRP A 123 -0.17 7.18 -3.05
CA TRP A 123 -0.73 8.53 -2.97
C TRP A 123 -0.31 9.22 -1.67
N CYS A 124 -0.16 10.54 -1.69
CA CYS A 124 0.26 11.35 -0.54
C CYS A 124 -0.88 12.13 0.13
N ASN A 125 -2.11 11.87 -0.28
CA ASN A 125 -3.34 12.26 0.40
C ASN A 125 -4.48 11.50 -0.26
N ASP A 126 -5.69 11.67 0.25
CA ASP A 126 -6.91 11.00 -0.17
C ASP A 126 -7.72 11.76 -1.24
N LYS A 127 -7.18 12.86 -1.79
CA LYS A 127 -7.88 13.69 -2.80
C LYS A 127 -7.85 13.09 -4.22
N TRP A 128 -7.23 11.93 -4.41
CA TRP A 128 -7.33 11.15 -5.65
C TRP A 128 -8.69 10.44 -5.77
N LEU A 129 -9.50 10.46 -4.71
CA LEU A 129 -10.85 9.90 -4.66
C LEU A 129 -11.90 11.01 -4.68
N ILE A 130 -12.91 10.81 -5.50
CA ILE A 130 -14.09 11.66 -5.57
C ILE A 130 -15.26 10.91 -4.93
N LYS A 131 -15.77 11.43 -3.81
CA LYS A 131 -16.99 10.89 -3.19
C LYS A 131 -18.18 11.10 -4.11
N LEU A 132 -18.96 10.06 -4.35
CA LEU A 132 -20.20 10.08 -5.11
C LEU A 132 -21.36 9.57 -4.26
N LYS A 133 -22.58 9.87 -4.70
CA LYS A 133 -23.79 9.25 -4.16
C LYS A 133 -24.06 7.95 -4.90
N ARG A 134 -24.66 6.99 -4.21
CA ARG A 134 -25.13 5.72 -4.80
C ARG A 134 -26.07 5.91 -5.99
N THR A 135 -26.84 7.00 -5.98
CA THR A 135 -27.78 7.41 -7.04
C THR A 135 -27.14 8.24 -8.15
N ASP A 136 -25.83 8.55 -8.06
CA ASP A 136 -25.15 9.25 -9.15
C ASP A 136 -24.95 8.29 -10.33
N ALA A 137 -24.80 8.87 -11.52
CA ALA A 137 -24.52 8.10 -12.73
C ALA A 137 -23.18 7.35 -12.60
N ALA A 138 -23.22 6.04 -12.80
CA ALA A 138 -22.05 5.18 -12.75
C ALA A 138 -21.06 5.50 -13.87
N PHE A 139 -19.78 5.46 -13.58
CA PHE A 139 -18.73 5.52 -14.59
C PHE A 139 -18.48 4.13 -15.18
N ASN A 140 -18.19 4.11 -16.48
CA ASN A 140 -17.66 2.97 -17.17
C ASN A 140 -16.19 2.85 -16.76
N GLY A 141 -15.85 1.75 -16.08
CA GLY A 141 -14.54 1.46 -15.52
C GLY A 141 -13.37 1.54 -16.51
N ASP A 142 -13.64 1.62 -17.81
CA ASP A 142 -12.58 1.76 -18.82
C ASP A 142 -12.43 3.18 -19.39
N SER A 143 -13.34 4.11 -19.10
CA SER A 143 -13.38 5.37 -19.87
C SER A 143 -13.76 6.66 -19.14
N SER A 144 -13.99 6.67 -17.83
CA SER A 144 -14.58 7.83 -17.10
C SER A 144 -15.86 8.39 -17.76
N LYS A 145 -16.44 7.67 -18.71
CA LYS A 145 -17.72 8.01 -19.34
C LYS A 145 -18.81 7.42 -18.49
N LYS A 146 -19.93 8.12 -18.38
CA LYS A 146 -21.08 7.60 -17.64
C LYS A 146 -21.71 6.43 -18.39
N LEU A 147 -22.02 5.36 -17.66
CA LEU A 147 -22.77 4.21 -18.15
C LEU A 147 -24.18 4.65 -18.52
N THR A 148 -24.62 4.21 -19.68
CA THR A 148 -25.96 4.50 -20.20
C THR A 148 -26.69 3.21 -20.55
N THR A 149 -28.02 3.28 -20.48
CA THR A 149 -28.93 2.22 -20.87
C THR A 149 -30.06 2.80 -21.71
N ILE A 150 -30.77 1.95 -22.44
CA ILE A 150 -31.96 2.32 -23.21
C ILE A 150 -33.18 1.94 -22.38
N LYS A 151 -34.04 2.91 -22.08
CA LYS A 151 -35.31 2.69 -21.40
C LYS A 151 -36.30 1.95 -22.33
N GLN A 152 -37.38 1.45 -21.75
CA GLN A 152 -38.46 0.78 -22.50
C GLN A 152 -39.10 1.68 -23.58
N ASP A 153 -39.07 3.00 -23.40
CA ASP A 153 -39.56 3.99 -24.37
C ASP A 153 -38.55 4.33 -25.48
N GLY A 154 -37.39 3.67 -25.51
CA GLY A 154 -36.32 3.90 -26.47
C GLY A 154 -35.40 5.08 -26.15
N SER A 155 -35.63 5.82 -25.06
CA SER A 155 -34.77 6.93 -24.64
C SER A 155 -33.50 6.45 -23.92
N LEU A 156 -32.42 7.23 -24.02
CA LEU A 156 -31.19 6.98 -23.26
C LEU A 156 -31.31 7.50 -21.82
N ALA A 157 -30.85 6.70 -20.86
CA ALA A 157 -30.71 7.09 -19.47
C ALA A 157 -29.36 6.67 -18.90
N TYR A 158 -28.93 7.37 -17.84
CA TYR A 158 -27.77 6.94 -17.06
C TYR A 158 -28.14 5.79 -16.13
N VAL A 159 -27.20 4.88 -15.94
CA VAL A 159 -27.29 3.82 -14.92
C VAL A 159 -26.76 4.39 -13.61
N GLU A 160 -27.49 4.23 -12.51
CA GLU A 160 -27.02 4.65 -11.19
C GLU A 160 -25.97 3.66 -10.66
N ILE A 161 -25.02 4.13 -9.84
CA ILE A 161 -23.95 3.28 -9.27
C ILE A 161 -24.53 2.06 -8.54
N GLN A 162 -25.60 2.25 -7.79
CA GLN A 162 -26.26 1.18 -7.03
C GLN A 162 -26.99 0.13 -7.87
N ASP A 163 -27.27 0.44 -9.13
CA ASP A 163 -27.95 -0.45 -10.07
C ASP A 163 -26.95 -1.27 -10.92
N VAL A 164 -25.65 -1.03 -10.76
CA VAL A 164 -24.61 -1.80 -11.44
C VAL A 164 -24.42 -3.13 -10.71
N GLY A 165 -24.80 -4.23 -11.36
CA GLY A 165 -24.83 -5.57 -10.75
C GLY A 165 -23.48 -6.02 -10.15
N VAL A 166 -22.35 -5.64 -10.74
CA VAL A 166 -21.02 -6.00 -10.20
C VAL A 166 -20.65 -5.26 -8.91
N TYR A 167 -21.41 -4.23 -8.51
CA TYR A 167 -21.22 -3.50 -7.26
C TYR A 167 -22.21 -3.91 -6.16
N GLU A 168 -23.06 -4.89 -6.45
CA GLU A 168 -24.13 -5.27 -5.53
C GLU A 168 -23.59 -5.71 -4.16
N HIS A 169 -22.57 -6.57 -4.15
CA HIS A 169 -21.97 -7.09 -2.91
C HIS A 169 -21.17 -6.04 -2.12
N TYR A 170 -20.86 -4.90 -2.74
CA TYR A 170 -20.21 -3.78 -2.04
C TYR A 170 -21.20 -2.81 -1.40
N LEU A 171 -22.44 -2.78 -1.85
CA LEU A 171 -23.44 -1.77 -1.46
C LEU A 171 -24.58 -2.33 -0.61
N TRP A 172 -24.81 -3.64 -0.69
CA TRP A 172 -25.98 -4.29 -0.13
C TRP A 172 -25.60 -5.51 0.71
N ASP A 173 -26.18 -5.59 1.90
CA ASP A 173 -26.28 -6.80 2.69
C ASP A 173 -27.54 -7.55 2.24
N ILE A 174 -27.36 -8.76 1.73
CA ILE A 174 -28.47 -9.62 1.30
C ILE A 174 -28.93 -10.43 2.51
N GLN A 175 -30.13 -10.13 2.99
CA GLN A 175 -30.75 -10.82 4.12
C GLN A 175 -31.20 -12.23 3.73
N ALA A 176 -31.50 -13.08 4.72
CA ALA A 176 -31.90 -14.47 4.50
C ALA A 176 -33.17 -14.64 3.64
N ASP A 177 -34.04 -13.62 3.60
CA ASP A 177 -35.25 -13.55 2.77
C ASP A 177 -35.01 -12.98 1.37
N GLY A 178 -33.76 -12.65 1.03
CA GLY A 178 -33.37 -12.02 -0.23
C GLY A 178 -33.54 -10.50 -0.27
N LEU A 179 -33.97 -9.86 0.83
CA LEU A 179 -34.08 -8.41 0.91
C LEU A 179 -32.69 -7.77 0.88
N LYS A 180 -32.49 -6.79 -0.01
CA LYS A 180 -31.27 -5.98 -0.08
C LYS A 180 -31.37 -4.81 0.90
N VAL A 181 -30.49 -4.76 1.88
CA VAL A 181 -30.38 -3.66 2.84
C VAL A 181 -29.08 -2.92 2.60
N SER A 182 -29.12 -1.60 2.57
CA SER A 182 -27.91 -0.79 2.39
C SER A 182 -26.95 -1.00 3.56
N ASN A 183 -25.71 -1.39 3.27
CA ASN A 183 -24.65 -1.55 4.28
C ASN A 183 -24.03 -0.22 4.76
N GLY A 184 -24.43 0.91 4.18
CA GLY A 184 -23.94 2.25 4.53
C GLY A 184 -22.63 2.68 3.85
N PHE A 185 -21.99 1.82 3.05
CA PHE A 185 -20.82 2.20 2.27
C PHE A 185 -21.15 3.20 1.16
N VAL A 186 -20.21 4.07 0.83
CA VAL A 186 -20.35 5.09 -0.19
C VAL A 186 -19.33 4.85 -1.30
N PRO A 187 -19.70 5.12 -2.56
CA PRO A 187 -18.78 4.99 -3.68
C PRO A 187 -17.80 6.16 -3.72
N TYR A 188 -16.53 5.82 -3.86
CA TYR A 188 -15.43 6.73 -4.14
C TYR A 188 -14.83 6.38 -5.50
N TRP A 189 -14.81 7.34 -6.42
CA TRP A 189 -14.28 7.14 -7.77
C TRP A 189 -12.83 7.61 -7.86
N SER A 190 -11.97 6.79 -8.47
CA SER A 190 -10.63 7.18 -8.86
C SER A 190 -10.57 7.47 -10.36
N GLU A 191 -10.27 8.72 -10.72
CA GLU A 191 -10.02 9.07 -12.12
C GLU A 191 -8.74 8.45 -12.66
N ASP A 192 -7.71 8.22 -11.83
CA ASP A 192 -6.44 7.68 -12.30
C ASP A 192 -6.47 6.16 -12.45
N GLU A 193 -7.15 5.44 -11.55
CA GLU A 193 -7.28 3.98 -11.63
C GLU A 193 -8.51 3.54 -12.43
N LYS A 194 -9.44 4.46 -12.72
CA LYS A 194 -10.72 4.19 -13.41
C LYS A 194 -11.58 3.14 -12.69
N GLU A 195 -11.49 3.12 -11.36
CA GLU A 195 -12.17 2.14 -10.53
C GLU A 195 -12.90 2.81 -9.37
N TYR A 196 -13.91 2.11 -8.87
CA TYR A 196 -14.61 2.46 -7.64
C TYR A 196 -13.98 1.78 -6.44
N ILE A 197 -13.95 2.50 -5.32
CA ILE A 197 -13.73 1.96 -3.98
C ILE A 197 -15.00 2.21 -3.17
N PHE A 198 -15.44 1.20 -2.43
CA PHE A 198 -16.60 1.28 -1.56
C PHE A 198 -16.14 1.20 -0.11
N ASP A 199 -16.44 2.25 0.66
CA ASP A 199 -15.97 2.37 2.03
C ASP A 199 -16.95 3.20 2.88
N SER A 200 -16.68 3.33 4.17
CA SER A 200 -17.48 4.11 5.12
C SER A 200 -17.66 5.57 4.70
N ASP A 201 -18.79 6.17 5.05
CA ASP A 201 -18.98 7.61 4.89
C ASP A 201 -18.14 8.38 5.92
N TYR A 202 -17.01 8.92 5.47
CA TYR A 202 -16.13 9.78 6.27
C TYR A 202 -16.71 11.20 6.49
N ASN A 203 -18.02 11.34 6.70
CA ASN A 203 -18.73 12.63 6.86
C ASN A 203 -18.46 13.64 5.74
N GLY A 204 -18.49 13.17 4.49
CA GLY A 204 -18.18 14.00 3.31
C GLY A 204 -16.68 14.25 3.10
N LYS A 205 -15.82 13.59 3.86
CA LYS A 205 -14.38 13.57 3.68
C LYS A 205 -13.91 12.22 3.12
N THR A 206 -12.61 11.98 3.18
CA THR A 206 -11.94 10.71 2.92
C THR A 206 -10.97 10.40 4.07
N PHE A 207 -10.28 9.25 4.06
CA PHE A 207 -9.58 8.73 5.24
C PHE A 207 -8.43 9.60 5.78
N CYS A 208 -7.71 10.39 4.98
CA CYS A 208 -6.69 11.33 5.48
C CYS A 208 -7.29 12.61 6.07
N THR A 209 -8.53 12.95 5.70
CA THR A 209 -9.14 14.25 5.99
C THR A 209 -10.12 14.22 7.15
N VAL A 210 -10.50 13.04 7.67
CA VAL A 210 -11.43 12.86 8.81
C VAL A 210 -11.10 13.81 9.97
N ALA A 211 -9.84 13.82 10.41
CA ALA A 211 -9.22 14.84 11.24
C ALA A 211 -7.68 14.75 11.15
N PRO A 212 -6.94 15.88 11.23
CA PRO A 212 -5.47 15.86 11.28
C PRO A 212 -4.96 14.94 12.39
N GLY A 213 -3.98 14.09 12.08
CA GLY A 213 -3.35 13.20 13.07
C GLY A 213 -4.15 11.96 13.48
N VAL A 214 -5.36 11.76 12.94
CA VAL A 214 -6.17 10.58 13.29
C VAL A 214 -5.80 9.35 12.47
N ASN A 215 -5.58 9.52 11.16
CA ASN A 215 -5.19 8.44 10.26
C ASN A 215 -3.84 8.74 9.64
N LEU A 216 -2.95 7.74 9.66
CA LEU A 216 -1.62 7.79 9.06
C LEU A 216 -1.63 7.41 7.58
N GLY A 217 -2.63 6.65 7.17
CA GLY A 217 -2.79 6.17 5.80
C GLY A 217 -3.85 5.08 5.72
N ALA A 218 -4.01 4.52 4.53
CA ALA A 218 -4.87 3.39 4.25
C ALA A 218 -4.28 2.55 3.12
N THR A 219 -4.62 1.27 3.09
CA THR A 219 -4.37 0.37 1.96
C THR A 219 -5.70 0.01 1.33
N GLN A 220 -5.75 -0.04 -0.01
CA GLN A 220 -6.93 -0.47 -0.76
C GLN A 220 -6.58 -1.63 -1.67
N GLU A 221 -7.35 -2.72 -1.52
CA GLU A 221 -7.20 -3.97 -2.28
C GLU A 221 -8.42 -4.27 -3.17
N GLN A 222 -9.45 -3.41 -3.15
CA GLN A 222 -10.65 -3.56 -4.01
C GLN A 222 -10.37 -3.23 -5.49
N THR A 223 -9.26 -2.56 -5.75
CA THR A 223 -8.81 -2.11 -7.08
C THR A 223 -7.90 -3.15 -7.72
N THR A 224 -7.82 -3.17 -9.06
CA THR A 224 -6.97 -4.12 -9.80
C THR A 224 -5.50 -3.99 -9.37
N ARG A 225 -5.05 -2.75 -9.17
CA ARG A 225 -3.74 -2.46 -8.57
C ARG A 225 -3.92 -2.28 -7.07
N ARG A 226 -2.95 -2.77 -6.28
CA ARG A 226 -2.87 -2.46 -4.85
C ARG A 226 -2.48 -1.01 -4.63
N ILE A 227 -3.24 -0.32 -3.78
CA ILE A 227 -3.03 1.11 -3.52
C ILE A 227 -2.64 1.29 -2.05
N VAL A 228 -1.66 2.15 -1.83
CA VAL A 228 -1.32 2.72 -0.53
C VAL A 228 -1.60 4.21 -0.63
N THR A 229 -2.29 4.75 0.35
CA THR A 229 -2.36 6.20 0.52
C THR A 229 -1.81 6.56 1.88
N LEU A 230 -0.84 7.46 1.89
CA LEU A 230 -0.28 8.04 3.10
C LEU A 230 -0.93 9.39 3.37
N CYS A 231 -0.95 9.78 4.63
CA CYS A 231 -1.42 11.08 5.09
C CYS A 231 -0.23 11.83 5.73
N PRO A 232 0.74 12.36 4.95
CA PRO A 232 1.98 12.89 5.48
C PRO A 232 1.80 14.00 6.51
N ASP A 233 0.76 14.82 6.36
CA ASP A 233 0.44 15.88 7.32
C ASP A 233 0.08 15.33 8.72
N SER A 234 -0.39 14.09 8.83
CA SER A 234 -0.63 13.43 10.12
C SER A 234 0.65 13.06 10.87
N PHE A 235 1.81 13.08 10.21
CA PHE A 235 3.12 12.79 10.83
C PHE A 235 3.88 14.04 11.25
N LYS A 236 3.35 15.24 10.93
CA LYS A 236 3.92 16.50 11.41
C LYS A 236 3.43 16.69 12.83
N ASN A 237 4.34 16.66 13.81
CA ASN A 237 4.03 17.04 15.18
C ASN A 237 3.37 18.43 15.17
N SER A 238 2.12 18.48 15.64
CA SER A 238 1.41 19.72 15.98
C SER A 238 2.08 20.42 17.15
#